data_AF-A0A087S5F2-F1
#
_entry.id   AF-A0A087S5F2-F1
#
_cell.length_a   1.000
_cell.length_b   1.000
_cell.length_c   1.000
_cell.angle_alpha   90.00
_cell.angle_beta   90.00
_cell.angle_gamma   90.00
#
_symmetry.space_group_name_H-M   'P 1'
#
loop_
_entity.id
_entity.type
_entity.pdbx_description
1 polymer ?
#
loop_
_entity_poly.entity_id
_entity_poly.type
_entity_poly.pdbx_seq_one_letter_code
_entity_poly.pdbx_strand_id
1 'polypeptide(L)'
;VDGTSTERLVNVCKAVGADTYLSGISGRDYLDEKLFEKNNIKLRYQNYEGIRYTQNLSKTFIPNLSIIDVLANTGPEINQFLKN
;
A
#
# COMPACT_ATOMS: atom_id res chain seq x y z
N VAL A 1 13.05 12.84 13.15
CA VAL A 1 13.33 11.38 13.18
C VAL A 1 14.44 11.12 12.17
N ASP A 2 15.62 10.77 12.66
CA ASP A 2 16.82 10.61 11.81
C ASP A 2 16.91 9.19 11.21
N GLY A 3 17.92 8.97 10.36
CA GLY A 3 18.15 7.72 9.63
C GLY A 3 17.81 7.82 8.14
N THR A 4 18.14 6.77 7.38
CA THR A 4 17.87 6.67 5.93
C THR A 4 17.16 5.37 5.57
N SER A 5 16.38 5.36 4.48
CA SER A 5 15.65 4.17 3.99
C SER A 5 14.88 3.45 5.12
N THR A 6 15.06 2.14 5.28
CA THR A 6 14.42 1.30 6.30
C THR A 6 14.69 1.76 7.74
N GLU A 7 15.89 2.27 8.04
CA GLU A 7 16.22 2.73 9.39
C GLU A 7 15.32 3.90 9.81
N ARG A 8 15.05 4.83 8.87
CA ARG A 8 14.12 5.93 9.13
C ARG A 8 12.72 5.43 9.45
N LEU A 9 12.23 4.41 8.74
CA LEU A 9 10.91 3.82 8.99
C LEU A 9 10.82 3.22 10.40
N VAL A 10 11.84 2.45 10.80
CA VAL A 10 11.95 1.89 12.16
C VAL A 10 11.98 3.00 13.22
N ASN A 11 12.76 4.07 12.99
CA ASN A 11 12.85 5.18 13.93
C ASN A 11 11.53 5.96 14.04
N VAL A 12 10.76 6.06 12.95
CA VAL A 12 9.41 6.67 12.99
C VAL A 12 8.48 5.81 13.84
N CYS A 13 8.45 4.49 13.63
CA CYS A 13 7.65 3.58 14.45
C CYS A 13 7.96 3.72 15.94
N LYS A 14 9.25 3.76 16.31
CA LYS A 14 9.67 3.98 17.70
C LYS A 14 9.20 5.33 18.25
N ALA A 15 9.36 6.40 17.48
CA ALA A 15 9.01 7.75 17.92
C ALA A 15 7.52 7.92 18.24
N VAL A 16 6.65 7.13 17.58
CA VAL A 16 5.20 7.16 17.80
C VAL A 16 4.70 5.99 18.67
N GLY A 17 5.60 5.12 19.15
CA GLY A 17 5.22 3.94 19.94
C GLY A 17 4.45 2.86 19.16
N ALA A 18 4.66 2.78 17.84
CA ALA A 18 4.03 1.74 17.01
C ALA A 18 4.73 0.39 17.18
N ASP A 19 3.94 -0.69 17.18
CA ASP A 19 4.43 -2.08 17.22
C ASP A 19 4.51 -2.73 15.83
N THR A 20 3.95 -2.06 14.81
CA THR A 20 3.76 -2.62 13.47
C THR A 20 4.00 -1.55 12.41
N TYR A 21 4.74 -1.92 11.34
CA TYR A 21 4.84 -1.16 10.10
C TYR A 21 4.10 -1.93 8.99
N LEU A 22 3.17 -1.27 8.32
CA LEU A 22 2.44 -1.83 7.17
C LEU A 22 2.99 -1.24 5.87
N SER A 23 3.54 -2.10 5.02
CA SER A 23 4.04 -1.75 3.69
C SER A 23 3.14 -2.30 2.59
N GLY A 24 3.16 -1.71 1.40
CA GLY A 24 2.71 -2.40 0.19
C GLY A 24 3.61 -3.61 -0.12
N ILE A 25 3.09 -4.60 -0.85
CA ILE A 25 3.79 -5.86 -1.16
C ILE A 25 5.16 -5.66 -1.84
N SER A 26 5.31 -4.63 -2.66
CA SER A 26 6.59 -4.25 -3.30
C SER A 26 7.66 -3.79 -2.31
N GLY A 27 7.30 -3.51 -1.05
CA GLY A 27 8.25 -3.24 0.02
C GLY A 27 9.27 -4.36 0.23
N ARG A 28 8.89 -5.61 -0.09
CA ARG A 28 9.79 -6.77 0.00
C ARG A 28 11.07 -6.61 -0.82
N ASP A 29 11.03 -5.80 -1.87
CA ASP A 29 12.16 -5.64 -2.81
C ASP A 29 13.26 -4.73 -2.25
N TYR A 30 12.95 -3.88 -1.25
CA TYR A 30 13.88 -2.84 -0.79
C TYR A 30 13.92 -2.63 0.73
N LEU A 31 13.02 -3.24 1.50
CA LEU A 31 13.03 -3.13 2.95
C LEU A 31 14.01 -4.12 3.58
N ASP A 32 14.77 -3.66 4.57
CA ASP A 32 15.56 -4.54 5.42
C ASP A 32 14.67 -5.10 6.55
N GLU A 33 14.07 -6.27 6.29
CA GLU A 33 13.15 -6.91 7.25
C GLU A 33 13.81 -7.18 8.61
N LYS A 34 15.15 -7.40 8.66
CA LYS A 34 15.88 -7.66 9.90
C LYS A 34 15.95 -6.43 10.80
N LEU A 35 15.94 -5.23 10.23
CA LEU A 35 15.89 -4.01 11.03
C LEU A 35 14.57 -3.87 11.78
N PHE A 36 13.45 -4.28 11.19
CA PHE A 36 12.17 -4.29 11.90
C PHE A 36 12.18 -5.33 13.03
N GLU A 37 12.62 -6.56 12.73
CA GLU A 37 12.72 -7.66 13.70
C GLU A 37 13.60 -7.30 14.90
N LYS A 38 14.82 -6.78 14.66
CA LYS A 38 15.76 -6.36 15.72
C LYS A 38 15.17 -5.31 16.66
N ASN A 39 14.21 -4.53 16.19
CA ASN A 39 13.59 -3.45 16.94
C ASN A 39 12.19 -3.81 17.47
N ASN A 40 11.81 -5.08 17.45
CA ASN A 40 10.50 -5.59 17.89
C ASN A 40 9.32 -4.90 17.19
N ILE A 41 9.50 -4.51 15.93
CA ILE A 41 8.45 -3.96 15.09
C ILE A 41 8.02 -5.05 14.09
N LYS A 42 6.72 -5.37 14.07
CA LYS A 42 6.16 -6.31 13.11
C LYS A 42 6.14 -5.65 11.74
N LEU A 43 6.81 -6.26 10.76
CA LEU A 43 6.60 -5.90 9.37
C LEU A 43 5.39 -6.68 8.82
N ARG A 44 4.45 -5.94 8.23
CA ARG A 44 3.28 -6.50 7.55
C ARG A 44 3.23 -5.97 6.13
N TYR A 45 2.72 -6.80 5.24
CA TYR A 45 2.56 -6.46 3.84
C TYR A 45 1.10 -6.48 3.46
N GLN A 46 0.62 -5.39 2.88
CA GLN A 46 -0.66 -5.32 2.22
C GLN A 46 -0.49 -5.77 0.77
N ASN A 47 -1.14 -6.89 0.44
CA ASN A 47 -1.31 -7.33 -0.94
C ASN A 47 -2.67 -6.88 -1.43
N TYR A 48 -2.75 -5.64 -1.94
CA TYR A 48 -4.00 -5.13 -2.51
C TYR A 48 -4.23 -5.77 -3.88
N GLU A 49 -5.29 -6.56 -3.97
CA GLU A 49 -5.80 -7.03 -5.25
C GLU A 49 -6.74 -5.98 -5.83
N GLY A 50 -6.34 -5.40 -6.96
CA GLY A 50 -7.13 -4.39 -7.65
C GLY A 50 -8.52 -4.90 -8.02
N ILE A 51 -9.52 -4.06 -7.81
CA ILE A 51 -10.90 -4.37 -8.16
C ILE A 51 -11.07 -4.17 -9.67
N ARG A 52 -11.75 -5.11 -10.33
CA ARG A 52 -12.07 -4.98 -11.76
C ARG A 52 -13.35 -4.18 -11.94
N TYR A 53 -13.31 -3.25 -12.89
CA TYR A 53 -14.41 -2.40 -13.32
C TYR A 53 -14.34 -2.22 -14.83
N THR A 54 -15.44 -1.77 -15.43
CA THR A 54 -15.50 -1.47 -16.86
C THR A 54 -14.67 -0.23 -17.17
N GLN A 55 -13.67 -0.34 -18.03
CA GLN A 55 -12.89 0.79 -18.54
C GLN A 55 -13.40 1.14 -19.94
N ASN A 56 -14.27 2.13 -20.06
CA ASN A 56 -15.06 2.42 -21.26
C ASN A 56 -14.21 2.75 -22.50
N LEU A 57 -12.98 3.23 -22.29
CA LEU A 57 -12.04 3.60 -23.36
C LEU A 57 -10.98 2.52 -23.64
N SER A 58 -11.09 1.34 -23.04
CA SER A 58 -10.16 0.23 -23.25
C SER A 58 -10.87 -1.06 -23.64
N LYS A 59 -10.25 -1.85 -24.53
CA LYS A 59 -10.72 -3.19 -24.89
C LYS A 59 -10.32 -4.26 -23.87
N THR A 60 -9.29 -3.99 -23.08
CA THR A 60 -8.75 -4.89 -22.07
C THR A 60 -8.64 -4.18 -20.73
N PHE A 61 -8.80 -4.92 -19.64
CA PHE A 61 -8.63 -4.36 -18.31
C PHE A 61 -7.16 -4.01 -18.05
N ILE A 62 -6.90 -2.78 -17.67
CA ILE A 62 -5.59 -2.26 -17.28
C ILE A 62 -5.56 -2.16 -15.74
N PRO A 63 -4.77 -3.01 -15.05
CA PRO A 63 -4.69 -2.99 -13.59
C PRO A 63 -3.88 -1.79 -13.07
N ASN A 64 -3.95 -1.53 -11.76
CA ASN A 64 -3.12 -0.58 -11.02
C ASN A 64 -3.25 0.90 -11.46
N LEU A 65 -4.38 1.29 -12.07
CA LEU A 65 -4.68 2.70 -12.34
C LEU A 65 -5.17 3.43 -11.08
N SER A 66 -5.10 4.76 -11.12
CA SER A 66 -5.54 5.60 -9.99
C SER A 66 -7.03 5.45 -9.71
N ILE A 67 -7.46 5.79 -8.49
CA ILE A 67 -8.88 5.83 -8.12
C ILE A 67 -9.70 6.80 -9.00
N ILE A 68 -9.04 7.79 -9.61
CA ILE A 68 -9.68 8.73 -10.55
C ILE A 68 -10.14 8.00 -11.81
N ASP A 69 -9.42 6.96 -12.27
CA ASP A 69 -9.85 6.16 -13.43
C ASP A 69 -11.13 5.38 -13.10
N VAL A 70 -11.20 4.79 -11.91
CA VAL A 70 -12.42 4.14 -11.40
C VAL A 70 -13.58 5.13 -11.39
N LEU A 71 -13.39 6.31 -10.79
CA LEU A 71 -14.41 7.35 -10.71
C LEU A 71 -14.89 7.82 -12.08
N ALA A 72 -13.96 8.09 -13.00
CA ALA A 72 -14.29 8.56 -14.34
C ALA A 72 -15.08 7.52 -15.14
N ASN A 73 -14.83 6.23 -14.90
CA ASN A 73 -15.50 5.14 -15.62
C ASN A 73 -16.81 4.67 -14.97
N THR A 74 -16.98 4.83 -13.66
CA THR A 74 -18.11 4.28 -12.89
C THR A 74 -19.03 5.34 -12.29
N GLY A 75 -18.57 6.58 -12.19
CA GLY A 75 -19.37 7.70 -11.68
C GLY A 75 -19.94 7.42 -10.28
N PRO A 76 -21.25 7.65 -10.05
CA PRO A 76 -21.90 7.41 -8.76
C PRO A 76 -21.83 5.95 -8.26
N GLU A 77 -21.61 5.00 -9.16
CA GLU A 77 -21.49 3.57 -8.80
C GLU A 77 -20.12 3.23 -8.19
N ILE A 78 -19.20 4.19 -8.07
CA ILE A 78 -17.86 3.99 -7.50
C ILE A 78 -17.88 3.27 -6.14
N ASN A 79 -18.93 3.49 -5.33
CA ASN A 79 -19.08 2.88 -4.01
C ASN A 79 -19.10 1.34 -4.07
N GLN A 80 -19.50 0.73 -5.19
CA GLN A 80 -19.45 -0.72 -5.38
C GLN A 80 -18.01 -1.25 -5.46
N PHE A 81 -17.05 -0.37 -5.76
CA PHE A 81 -15.63 -0.66 -5.92
C PHE A 81 -14.77 -0.13 -4.76
N LEU A 82 -15.38 0.40 -3.71
CA LEU A 82 -14.68 0.78 -2.49
C LEU A 82 -14.92 -0.31 -1.44
N LYS A 83 -13.85 -0.97 -0.98
CA LYS A 83 -13.93 -1.91 0.16
C LYS A 83 -13.67 -1.13 1.45
N ASN A 84 -14.51 -1.38 2.46
CA ASN A 84 -14.29 -0.92 3.84
C ASN A 84 -13.15 -1.72 4.49
#